data_AF-A0A453LD81-F1
#
_entry.id   AF-A0A453LD81-F1
#
_cell.length_a   1.000
_cell.length_b   1.000
_cell.length_c   1.000
_cell.angle_alpha   90.00
_cell.angle_beta   90.00
_cell.angle_gamma   90.00
#
_symmetry.space_group_name_H-M   'P 1'
#
loop_
_entity.id
_entity.type
_entity.pdbx_description
1 polymer ?
#
loop_
_entity_poly.entity_id
_entity_poly.type
_entity_poly.pdbx_seq_one_letter_code
_entity_poly.pdbx_strand_id
1 'polypeptide(L)' 'MGVGGSFWDLLKPYARQEGPGYLRGRRVAVDLSFWIVSHSTAIRARSPHARRPHVRNTFFRTLSLF' A
#
# COMPACT_ATOMS: atom_id res chain seq x y z
N MET A 1 2.89 10.58 -4.35
CA MET A 1 2.80 10.91 -2.90
C MET A 1 4.21 10.98 -2.35
N GLY A 2 4.43 11.82 -1.34
CA GLY A 2 5.76 12.07 -0.76
C GLY A 2 6.50 13.25 -1.41
N VAL A 3 7.78 13.39 -1.10
CA VAL A 3 8.65 14.44 -1.66
C VAL A 3 8.82 14.19 -3.17
N GLY A 4 8.65 15.25 -3.97
CA GLY A 4 8.80 15.20 -5.43
C GLY A 4 10.25 15.13 -5.90
N GLY A 5 10.46 15.07 -7.22
CA GLY A 5 11.78 14.91 -7.83
C GLY A 5 12.34 13.49 -7.67
N SER A 6 13.67 13.38 -7.61
CA SER A 6 14.40 12.10 -7.50
C SER A 6 14.63 11.64 -6.05
N PHE A 7 13.87 12.17 -5.08
CA PHE A 7 14.07 11.87 -3.65
C PHE A 7 14.11 10.36 -3.36
N TRP A 8 13.14 9.61 -3.89
CA TRP A 8 13.10 8.16 -3.71
C TRP A 8 14.23 7.43 -4.46
N ASP A 9 14.71 7.97 -5.58
CA ASP A 9 15.84 7.41 -6.33
C ASP A 9 17.15 7.55 -5.54
N LEU A 10 17.35 8.68 -4.86
CA LEU A 10 18.50 8.91 -3.98
C LEU A 10 18.51 7.94 -2.79
N LEU A 11 17.34 7.50 -2.33
CA LEU A 11 17.21 6.56 -1.20
C LEU A 11 17.32 5.08 -1.60
N LYS A 12 17.21 4.74 -2.89
CA LYS A 12 17.27 3.34 -3.38
C LYS A 12 18.48 2.56 -2.86
N PRO A 13 19.72 3.11 -2.81
CA PRO A 13 20.88 2.37 -2.32
C PRO A 13 20.77 1.92 -0.84
N TYR A 14 19.89 2.56 -0.06
CA TYR A 14 19.67 2.24 1.35
C TYR A 14 18.48 1.29 1.58
N ALA A 15 17.77 0.90 0.52
CA ALA A 15 16.64 -0.02 0.63
C ALA A 15 17.11 -1.43 0.99
N ARG A 16 16.40 -2.08 1.92
CA ARG A 16 16.62 -3.48 2.29
C ARG A 16 15.44 -4.32 1.83
N GLN A 17 15.72 -5.46 1.21
CA GLN A 17 14.71 -6.44 0.85
C GLN A 17 14.51 -7.36 2.05
N GLU A 18 13.27 -7.40 2.55
CA GLU A 18 12.89 -8.20 3.71
C GLU A 18 11.87 -9.26 3.28
N GLY A 19 11.96 -10.46 3.87
CA GLY A 19 11.07 -11.56 3.55
C GLY A 19 9.64 -11.36 4.08
N PRO A 20 8.67 -12.18 3.65
CA PRO A 20 7.25 -12.06 4.04
C PRO A 20 7.01 -12.10 5.56
N GLY A 21 7.86 -12.82 6.30
CA GLY A 21 7.76 -12.95 7.76
C GLY A 21 8.39 -11.81 8.56
N TYR A 22 9.06 -10.84 7.92
CA TYR A 22 9.82 -9.80 8.62
C TYR A 22 8.99 -8.99 9.63
N LEU A 23 7.71 -8.76 9.28
CA LEU A 23 6.77 -7.99 10.11
C LEU A 23 6.05 -8.85 11.17
N ARG A 24 6.26 -10.17 11.20
CA ARG A 24 5.56 -11.06 12.14
C ARG A 24 5.88 -10.68 13.59
N GLY A 25 4.85 -10.53 14.41
CA GLY A 25 4.98 -10.14 15.82
C GLY A 25 5.34 -8.67 16.03
N ARG A 26 5.41 -7.85 14.98
CA ARG A 26 5.68 -6.41 15.08
C ARG A 26 4.39 -5.61 15.02
N ARG A 27 4.35 -4.51 15.78
CA ARG A 27 3.31 -3.49 15.63
C ARG A 27 3.69 -2.57 14.47
N VAL A 28 2.80 -2.47 13.48
CA VAL A 28 3.01 -1.67 12.27
C VAL A 28 1.86 -0.69 12.12
N ALA A 29 2.18 0.60 11.98
CA ALA A 29 1.18 1.62 11.63
C ALA A 29 0.94 1.60 10.12
N VAL A 30 -0.33 1.60 9.71
CA VAL A 30 -0.74 1.59 8.31
C VAL A 30 -1.41 2.91 7.97
N ASP A 31 -0.92 3.58 6.92
CA ASP A 31 -1.60 4.75 6.36
C ASP A 31 -2.82 4.32 5.53
N LEU A 32 -3.98 4.32 6.17
CA LEU A 32 -5.27 4.00 5.55
C LEU A 32 -5.71 5.06 4.54
N SER A 33 -5.30 6.32 4.71
CA SER A 33 -5.67 7.40 3.78
C SER A 33 -5.08 7.13 2.40
N PHE A 34 -3.81 6.71 2.35
CA PHE A 34 -3.16 6.29 1.11
C PHE A 34 -3.81 5.05 0.51
N TRP A 35 -4.14 4.02 1.31
CA TRP A 35 -4.79 2.81 0.80
C TRP A 35 -6.15 3.11 0.16
N ILE A 36 -7.01 3.91 0.81
CA ILE A 36 -8.35 4.21 0.30
C ILE A 36 -8.26 4.99 -1.02
N VAL A 37 -7.41 6.03 -1.08
CA VAL A 37 -7.29 6.90 -2.26
C VAL A 37 -6.63 6.17 -3.44
N SER A 38 -5.48 5.53 -3.22
CA SER A 38 -4.73 4.83 -4.29
C SER A 38 -5.53 3.71 -4.96
N HIS A 39 -6.35 2.98 -4.20
CA HIS A 39 -7.15 1.90 -4.78
C HIS A 39 -8.41 2.41 -5.44
N SER A 40 -9.00 3.48 -4.90
CA SER A 40 -10.15 4.11 -5.56
C SER A 40 -9.75 4.64 -6.93
N THR A 41 -8.56 5.23 -7.07
CA THR A 41 -8.05 5.70 -8.37
C THR A 41 -7.65 4.54 -9.29
N ALA A 42 -6.86 3.58 -8.81
CA ALA A 42 -6.37 2.46 -9.63
C ALA A 42 -7.49 1.52 -10.11
N ILE A 43 -8.48 1.20 -9.25
CA ILE A 43 -9.56 0.28 -9.62
C ILE A 43 -10.60 0.98 -10.48
N ARG A 44 -10.94 2.25 -10.24
CA ARG A 44 -11.88 2.97 -11.12
C ARG A 44 -11.37 3.07 -12.55
N ALA A 45 -10.05 3.22 -12.74
CA ALA A 45 -9.45 3.23 -14.07
C ALA A 45 -9.64 1.89 -14.82
N ARG A 46 -9.60 0.76 -14.10
CA ARG A 46 -9.68 -0.59 -14.69
C ARG A 46 -11.08 -1.21 -14.67
N SER A 47 -11.91 -0.84 -13.71
CA SER A 47 -13.26 -1.35 -13.47
C SER A 47 -14.14 -0.23 -12.92
N PRO A 48 -14.70 0.62 -13.79
CA PRO A 48 -15.49 1.78 -13.39
C PRO A 48 -16.72 1.45 -12.53
N HIS A 49 -17.26 0.23 -12.70
CA HIS A 49 -18.45 -0.27 -12.03
C HIS A 49 -18.17 -0.98 -10.70
N ALA A 50 -16.90 -1.10 -10.30
CA ALA A 50 -16.55 -1.74 -9.04
C ALA A 50 -17.13 -0.97 -7.84
N ARG A 51 -18.03 -1.61 -7.10
CA ARG A 51 -18.61 -1.02 -5.89
C ARG A 51 -17.62 -1.15 -4.72
N ARG A 52 -17.36 -0.03 -4.06
CA ARG A 52 -16.53 0.07 -2.82
C ARG A 52 -15.21 -0.72 -2.89
N PRO A 53 -14.34 -0.46 -3.89
CA PRO A 53 -13.11 -1.23 -4.09
C PRO A 53 -12.11 -1.12 -2.92
N HIS A 54 -12.18 -0.05 -2.13
CA HIS A 54 -11.38 0.14 -0.93
C HIS A 54 -11.69 -0.91 0.15
N VAL A 55 -12.96 -1.31 0.34
CA VAL A 55 -13.34 -2.32 1.35
C VAL A 55 -12.68 -3.66 1.03
N ARG A 56 -12.83 -4.13 -0.21
CA ARG A 56 -12.24 -5.39 -0.68
C ARG A 56 -10.73 -5.43 -0.44
N ASN A 57 -10.02 -4.37 -0.84
CA ASN A 57 -8.56 -4.35 -0.71
C ASN A 57 -8.09 -4.19 0.72
N THR A 58 -8.72 -3.32 1.51
CA THR A 58 -8.38 -3.22 2.93
C THR A 58 -8.56 -4.57 3.62
N PHE A 59 -9.63 -5.30 3.32
CA PHE A 59 -9.84 -6.66 3.82
C PHE A 59 -8.70 -7.60 3.45
N PHE A 60 -8.39 -7.77 2.15
CA PHE A 60 -7.35 -8.71 1.73
C PHE A 60 -5.94 -8.32 2.18
N ARG A 61 -5.61 -7.01 2.18
CA ARG A 61 -4.31 -6.55 2.69
C ARG A 61 -4.18 -6.76 4.19
N THR A 62 -5.27 -6.62 4.94
CA THR A 62 -5.27 -6.94 6.38
C THR A 62 -5.01 -8.42 6.59
N LEU A 63 -5.65 -9.31 5.82
CA LEU A 63 -5.36 -10.74 5.87
C LEU A 63 -3.90 -11.07 5.53
N SER A 64 -3.26 -10.32 4.63
CA SER A 64 -1.83 -10.54 4.32
C SER A 64 -0.86 -10.07 5.40
N LEU A 65 -1.33 -9.30 6.40
CA LEU A 65 -0.52 -8.85 7.53
C LEU A 65 -0.57 -9.81 8.74
N PHE A 66 -1.49 -10.78 8.73
CA PHE A 66 -1.70 -11.77 9.80
C PHE A 66 -1.44 -13.19 9.30
#